data_AF-A0A1Q6F053-F1
#
_entry.id   AF-A0A1Q6F053-F1
#
_cell.length_a   1.000
_cell.length_b   1.000
_cell.length_c   1.000
_cell.angle_alpha   90.00
_cell.angle_beta   90.00
_cell.angle_gamma   90.00
#
_symmetry.space_group_name_H-M   'P 1'
#
loop_
_entity.id
_entity.type
_entity.pdbx_description
1 polymer ?
#
loop_
_entity_poly.entity_id
_entity_poly.type
_entity_poly.pdbx_seq_one_letter_code
_entity_poly.pdbx_strand_id
1 'polypeptide(L)' 'MACGRPGFYLSTAHPAKFGEVISPVTGAKVPLPPRLAELVKRPRVSEPMAVDLGTLEEYVAGV' A
#
# COMPACT_ATOMS: atom_id res chain seq x y z
N MET A 1 -27.65 -2.51 2.69
CA MET A 1 -28.93 -1.96 2.20
C MET A 1 -28.84 -0.45 2.25
N ALA A 2 -28.48 0.21 1.13
CA ALA A 2 -28.67 1.65 0.99
C ALA A 2 -29.99 1.85 0.23
N CYS A 3 -30.91 2.64 0.78
CA CYS A 3 -32.19 2.98 0.14
C CYS A 3 -33.06 1.77 -0.30
N GLY A 4 -33.18 0.74 0.52
CA GLY A 4 -34.09 -0.39 0.27
C GLY A 4 -33.70 -1.32 -0.87
N ARG A 5 -32.49 -1.19 -1.44
CA ARG A 5 -31.99 -2.05 -2.53
C ARG A 5 -30.76 -2.86 -2.07
N PRO A 6 -30.55 -4.07 -2.63
CA PRO A 6 -29.28 -4.78 -2.50
C PRO A 6 -28.14 -3.93 -3.06
N GLY A 7 -27.03 -3.89 -2.33
CA GLY A 7 -25.83 -3.18 -2.73
C GLY A 7 -24.60 -3.95 -2.28
N PHE A 8 -23.50 -3.75 -2.98
CA PHE A 8 -22.20 -4.34 -2.67
C PHE A 8 -21.15 -3.23 -2.51
N TYR A 9 -20.12 -3.52 -1.72
CA TYR A 9 -18.94 -2.68 -1.57
C TYR A 9 -17.73 -3.44 -2.07
N LEU A 10 -16.86 -2.75 -2.82
CA LEU A 10 -15.58 -3.30 -3.22
C LEU A 10 -14.54 -2.96 -2.16
N SER A 11 -14.01 -3.97 -1.48
CA SER A 11 -12.85 -3.81 -0.61
C SER A 11 -11.60 -3.77 -1.49
N THR A 12 -11.25 -2.59 -1.96
CA THR A 12 -10.18 -2.37 -2.95
C THR A 12 -8.78 -2.71 -2.44
N ALA A 13 -8.63 -2.90 -1.13
CA ALA A 13 -7.37 -3.19 -0.49
C ALA A 13 -7.54 -4.01 0.79
N HIS A 14 -6.56 -4.87 1.07
CA HIS A 14 -6.45 -5.55 2.35
C HIS A 14 -6.08 -4.55 3.47
N PRO A 15 -6.68 -4.60 4.67
CA PRO A 15 -6.43 -3.65 5.75
C PRO A 15 -4.95 -3.54 6.19
N ALA A 16 -4.18 -4.62 6.01
CA ALA A 16 -2.75 -4.66 6.31
C ALA A 16 -1.92 -3.60 5.55
N LYS A 17 -2.42 -3.09 4.42
CA LYS A 17 -1.77 -1.99 3.68
C LYS A 17 -1.81 -0.66 4.43
N PHE A 18 -2.72 -0.50 5.39
CA PHE A 18 -2.99 0.76 6.09
C PHE A 18 -3.01 0.57 7.62
N GLY A 19 -2.16 -0.33 8.14
CA GLY A 19 -2.18 -0.73 9.56
C GLY A 19 -2.07 0.45 10.55
N GLU A 20 -1.29 1.48 10.20
CA GLU A 20 -1.11 2.71 10.99
C GLU A 20 -2.39 3.52 11.14
N VAL A 21 -3.29 3.48 10.16
CA VAL A 21 -4.57 4.20 10.19
C VAL A 21 -5.68 3.31 10.76
N ILE A 22 -5.70 2.02 10.41
CA ILE A 22 -6.77 1.11 10.81
C ILE A 22 -6.71 0.77 12.30
N SER A 23 -5.52 0.53 12.86
CA SER A 23 -5.40 0.04 14.25
C SER A 23 -5.92 1.05 15.28
N PRO A 24 -5.61 2.37 15.20
CA PRO A 24 -6.15 3.36 16.13
C PRO A 24 -7.66 3.54 16.02
N VAL A 25 -8.22 3.47 14.80
CA VAL A 25 -9.65 3.70 14.56
C VAL A 25 -10.49 2.50 15.02
N THR A 26 -9.98 1.29 14.84
CA THR A 26 -10.73 0.06 15.13
C THR A 26 -10.42 -0.53 16.51
N GLY A 27 -9.34 -0.09 17.17
CA GLY A 27 -8.83 -0.69 18.40
C GLY A 27 -8.26 -2.10 18.20
N ALA A 28 -8.24 -2.62 16.97
CA ALA A 28 -7.79 -3.96 16.65
C ALA A 28 -6.50 -3.92 15.83
N LYS A 29 -5.52 -4.74 16.21
CA LYS A 29 -4.33 -4.93 15.39
C LYS A 29 -4.69 -5.73 14.14
N VAL A 30 -4.36 -5.20 12.96
CA VAL A 30 -4.46 -5.96 11.72
C VAL A 30 -3.21 -6.84 11.57
N PRO A 31 -3.31 -8.18 11.61
CA PRO A 31 -2.16 -9.03 11.40
C PRO A 31 -1.68 -8.93 9.95
N LEU A 32 -0.35 -8.93 9.75
CA LEU A 32 0.22 -9.06 8.42
C LEU A 32 -0.02 -10.48 7.91
N PRO A 33 -0.55 -10.67 6.68
CA PRO A 33 -0.52 -11.95 6.01
C PRO A 33 0.90 -12.52 5.95
N PRO A 34 1.12 -13.85 6.07
CA PRO A 34 2.46 -14.44 6.15
C PRO A 34 3.41 -14.01 5.03
N ARG A 35 2.89 -13.91 3.79
CA ARG A 35 3.69 -13.45 2.63
C ARG A 35 4.16 -12.00 2.79
N LEU A 36 3.30 -11.12 3.33
CA LEU A 36 3.68 -9.73 3.60
C LEU A 36 4.64 -9.64 4.79
N ALA A 37 4.45 -10.47 5.82
CA ALA A 37 5.32 -10.52 6.99
C ALA A 37 6.78 -10.88 6.63
N GLU A 38 6.99 -11.71 5.60
CA GLU A 38 8.33 -11.99 5.07
C GLU A 38 8.88 -10.87 4.18
N LEU A 39 8.03 -10.20 3.40
CA LEU A 39 8.46 -9.10 2.52
C LEU A 39 8.90 -7.87 3.30
N VAL A 40 8.22 -7.50 4.39
CA VAL A 40 8.56 -6.31 5.20
C VAL A 40 9.92 -6.40 5.89
N LYS A 41 10.49 -7.60 6.01
CA LYS A 41 11.83 -7.82 6.57
C LYS A 41 12.95 -7.56 5.57
N ARG A 42 12.64 -7.47 4.26
CA ARG A 42 13.64 -7.30 3.21
C ARG A 42 14.13 -5.85 3.16
N PRO A 43 15.39 -5.60 2.77
CA PRO A 43 15.88 -4.24 2.58
C PRO A 43 15.04 -3.54 1.50
N ARG A 44 14.68 -2.28 1.77
CA ARG A 44 14.03 -1.45 0.77
C ARG A 44 15.09 -0.96 -0.22
N VAL A 45 14.87 -1.25 -1.49
CA VAL A 45 15.71 -0.76 -2.59
C VAL A 45 14.86 0.23 -3.38
N SER A 46 15.19 1.51 -3.24
CA SER A 46 14.50 2.62 -3.89
C SER A 46 15.47 3.79 -4.02
N GLU A 47 15.68 4.29 -5.23
CA GLU A 47 16.52 5.45 -5.48
C GLU A 47 15.68 6.74 -5.38
N PRO A 48 16.03 7.70 -4.51
CA PRO A 48 15.40 9.00 -4.48
C PRO A 48 15.66 9.76 -5.78
N MET A 49 14.65 10.46 -6.29
CA MET A 49 14.73 11.19 -7.56
C MET A 49 14.00 12.53 -7.45
N ALA A 50 14.50 13.55 -8.15
CA ALA A 50 13.81 14.82 -8.30
C ALA A 50 12.50 14.65 -9.08
N VAL A 51 11.54 15.56 -8.88
CA VAL A 51 10.30 15.60 -9.67
C VAL A 51 10.61 16.26 -11.02
N ASP A 52 11.41 15.59 -11.81
CA ASP A 52 11.93 16.05 -13.09
C ASP A 52 11.91 14.90 -14.11
N LEU A 53 11.39 15.16 -15.30
CA LEU A 53 11.24 14.15 -16.33
C LEU A 53 12.59 13.71 -16.91
N GLY A 54 13.51 14.66 -17.15
CA GLY A 54 14.81 14.36 -17.73
C GLY A 54 15.62 13.42 -16.84
N THR A 55 15.62 13.68 -15.53
CA THR A 55 16.25 12.83 -14.51
C THR A 55 15.69 11.40 -14.53
N LEU A 56 14.38 11.23 -14.71
CA LEU A 56 13.76 9.91 -14.81
C LEU A 56 14.14 9.19 -16.12
N GLU A 57 14.13 9.91 -17.24
CA GLU A 57 14.49 9.36 -18.54
C GLU A 57 15.94 8.87 -18.57
N GLU A 58 16.89 9.66 -18.03
CA GLU A 58 18.29 9.28 -17.90
C GLU A 58 18.47 8.01 -17.04
N TYR A 59 17.85 7.98 -15.85
CA TYR A 59 17.91 6.82 -14.95
C TYR A 59 17.38 5.54 -15.60
N VAL A 60 16.25 5.61 -16.32
CA VAL A 60 15.64 4.43 -16.97
C VAL A 60 16.45 3.99 -18.19
N ALA A 61 17.05 4.92 -18.93
CA ALA A 61 17.92 4.62 -20.06
C ALA A 61 19.27 4.01 -19.61
N GLY A 62 19.62 4.13 -18.32
CA GLY A 62 20.86 3.59 -17.76
C GLY A 62 22.10 4.40 -18.13
N VAL A 63 21.90 5.68 -18.46
CA VAL A 63 22.95 6.66 -18.75
C VAL A 63 23.33 7.46 -17.51
#